data_AF-A0A392P1Y4-F1
#
_entry.id   AF-A0A392P1Y4-F1
#
_cell.length_a   1.000
_cell.length_b   1.000
_cell.length_c   1.000
_cell.angle_alpha   90.00
_cell.angle_beta   90.00
_cell.angle_gamma   90.00
#
_symmetry.space_group_name_H-M   'P 1'
#
loop_
_entity.id
_entity.type
_entity.pdbx_description
1 polymer ?
#
loop_
_entity_poly.entity_id
_entity_poly.type
_entity_poly.pdbx_seq_one_letter_code
_entity_poly.pdbx_strand_id
1 'polypeptide(L)'
;MEFRCFVRNQKLVGISQREVTTFYPILLEKKDDLLLQIQGFFNNYVRTKFESENYAFDIYVTNNERVKIVDFNTWGGFTLSLLFTWDELEHIHSEEEDDVEFRIVEDRCGVRPGLKTAVPYDYLDTSSGSGWDQFLRNADEELRQQSRSTEAGA
;
A
#
# COMPACT_ATOMS: atom_id res chain seq x y z
N MET A 1 3.79 -8.50 8.74
CA MET A 1 3.71 -7.71 7.49
C MET A 1 2.84 -8.47 6.52
N GLU A 2 1.85 -7.83 5.90
CA GLU A 2 0.91 -8.50 4.99
C GLU A 2 1.19 -8.15 3.53
N PHE A 3 1.10 -9.16 2.66
CA PHE A 3 1.31 -9.02 1.22
C PHE A 3 0.25 -9.80 0.44
N ARG A 4 -0.11 -9.27 -0.73
CA ARG A 4 -0.87 -10.00 -1.75
C ARG A 4 0.08 -10.44 -2.84
N CYS A 5 0.03 -11.73 -3.15
CA CYS A 5 0.83 -12.36 -4.19
C CYS A 5 -0.08 -12.69 -5.38
N PHE A 6 0.37 -12.38 -6.59
CA PHE A 6 -0.37 -12.58 -7.83
C PHE A 6 0.28 -13.72 -8.61
N VAL A 7 -0.49 -14.76 -8.90
CA VAL A 7 -0.05 -15.96 -9.61
C VAL A 7 -0.78 -16.04 -10.94
N ARG A 8 -0.02 -16.17 -12.02
CA ARG A 8 -0.56 -16.32 -13.37
C ARG A 8 0.20 -17.43 -14.08
N ASN A 9 -0.53 -18.32 -14.76
CA ASN A 9 0.03 -19.50 -15.43
C ASN A 9 0.97 -20.29 -14.51
N GLN A 10 0.59 -20.49 -13.24
CA GLN A 10 1.38 -21.17 -12.20
C GLN A 10 2.74 -20.53 -11.89
N LYS A 11 2.92 -19.24 -12.22
CA LYS A 11 4.10 -18.44 -11.88
C LYS A 11 3.69 -17.28 -10.99
N LEU A 12 4.48 -17.01 -9.95
CA LEU A 12 4.36 -15.78 -9.18
C LEU A 12 4.81 -14.64 -10.09
N VAL A 13 3.95 -13.65 -10.35
CA VAL A 13 4.26 -12.53 -11.25
C VAL A 13 4.38 -11.20 -10.52
N GLY A 14 3.74 -11.08 -9.35
CA GLY A 14 3.81 -9.84 -8.58
C GLY A 14 3.51 -10.04 -7.10
N ILE A 15 4.07 -9.15 -6.29
CA ILE A 15 3.83 -9.06 -4.85
C ILE A 15 3.54 -7.60 -4.52
N SER A 16 2.44 -7.35 -3.81
CA SER A 16 2.06 -6.02 -3.32
C SER A 16 1.99 -6.01 -1.81
N GLN A 17 2.51 -4.95 -1.18
CA GLN A 17 2.13 -4.60 0.20
C GLN A 17 0.60 -4.54 0.31
N ARG A 18 0.04 -5.19 1.34
CA ARG A 18 -1.42 -5.27 1.53
C ARG A 18 -2.03 -3.96 2.03
N GLU A 19 -1.35 -3.31 2.96
CA GLU A 19 -1.75 -2.04 3.56
C GLU A 19 -1.14 -0.87 2.77
N VAL A 20 -1.82 -0.40 1.75
CA VAL A 20 -1.29 0.63 0.82
C VAL A 20 -1.41 2.05 1.35
N THR A 21 -2.10 2.28 2.48
CA THR A 21 -2.28 3.63 3.03
C THR A 21 -1.18 4.04 4.00
N THR A 22 -0.22 3.15 4.27
CA THR A 22 0.82 3.37 5.29
C THR A 22 2.20 3.09 4.73
N PHE A 23 3.11 4.03 4.93
CA PHE A 23 4.54 3.83 4.67
C PHE A 23 5.21 3.16 5.87
N TYR A 24 5.86 2.03 5.66
CA TYR A 24 6.64 1.31 6.68
C TYR A 24 8.13 1.29 6.29
N PRO A 25 8.98 2.14 6.89
CA PRO A 25 10.40 2.23 6.52
C PRO A 25 11.15 0.89 6.56
N ILE A 26 10.80 0.02 7.52
CA ILE A 26 11.39 -1.32 7.66
C ILE A 26 11.19 -2.22 6.42
N LEU A 27 10.17 -1.96 5.60
CA LEU A 27 9.95 -2.70 4.37
C LEU A 27 11.00 -2.39 3.31
N LEU A 28 11.56 -1.18 3.30
CA LEU A 28 12.67 -0.84 2.39
C LEU A 28 13.92 -1.63 2.74
N GLU A 29 14.23 -1.73 4.04
CA GLU A 29 15.41 -2.46 4.53
C GLU A 29 15.30 -3.97 4.28
N LYS A 30 14.08 -4.53 4.34
CA LYS A 30 13.82 -5.97 4.21
C LYS A 30 13.32 -6.39 2.83
N LYS A 31 13.25 -5.49 1.86
CA LYS A 31 12.57 -5.73 0.57
C LYS A 31 13.13 -6.97 -0.15
N ASP A 32 14.44 -7.07 -0.26
CA ASP A 32 15.11 -8.16 -0.97
C ASP A 32 14.99 -9.50 -0.23
N ASP A 33 15.17 -9.50 1.10
CA ASP A 33 15.01 -10.70 1.94
C ASP A 33 13.57 -11.23 1.88
N LEU A 34 12.58 -10.33 1.93
CA LEU A 34 11.17 -10.67 1.82
C LEU A 34 10.84 -11.24 0.43
N LEU A 35 11.39 -10.67 -0.64
CA LEU A 35 11.20 -11.18 -1.99
C LEU A 35 11.64 -12.64 -2.09
N LEU A 36 12.89 -12.94 -1.70
CA LEU A 36 13.45 -14.28 -1.71
C LEU A 36 12.64 -15.25 -0.84
N GLN A 37 12.23 -14.79 0.35
CA GLN A 37 11.44 -15.59 1.27
C GLN A 37 10.07 -15.94 0.70
N ILE A 38 9.38 -14.99 0.06
CA ILE A 38 8.04 -15.17 -0.51
C ILE A 38 8.11 -16.06 -1.76
N GLN A 39 9.10 -15.85 -2.65
CA GLN A 39 9.34 -16.73 -3.80
C GLN A 39 9.61 -18.17 -3.36
N GLY A 40 10.50 -18.34 -2.37
CA GLY A 40 10.79 -19.65 -1.78
C GLY A 40 9.56 -20.29 -1.15
N PHE A 41 8.72 -19.50 -0.46
CA PHE A 41 7.47 -20.00 0.10
C PHE A 41 6.49 -20.46 -0.99
N PHE A 42 6.29 -19.65 -2.03
CA PHE A 42 5.42 -19.97 -3.15
C PHE A 42 5.85 -21.28 -3.83
N ASN A 43 7.13 -21.38 -4.22
CA ASN A 43 7.65 -22.54 -4.94
C ASN A 43 7.57 -23.84 -4.13
N ASN A 44 7.85 -23.78 -2.82
CA ASN A 44 7.90 -24.98 -1.97
C ASN A 44 6.53 -25.41 -1.42
N TYR A 45 5.60 -24.47 -1.21
CA TYR A 45 4.37 -24.75 -0.45
C TYR A 45 3.07 -24.47 -1.20
N VAL A 46 3.08 -23.64 -2.24
CA VAL A 46 1.84 -23.17 -2.90
C VAL A 46 1.74 -23.66 -4.35
N ARG A 47 2.77 -23.45 -5.17
CA ARG A 47 2.75 -23.59 -6.65
C ARG A 47 2.12 -24.89 -7.14
N THR A 48 2.45 -26.03 -6.53
CA THR A 48 2.01 -27.36 -6.99
C THR A 48 0.78 -27.90 -6.26
N LYS A 49 0.26 -27.17 -5.28
CA LYS A 49 -0.83 -27.65 -4.41
C LYS A 49 -2.19 -27.01 -4.71
N PHE A 50 -2.21 -25.94 -5.49
CA PHE A 50 -3.43 -25.22 -5.84
C PHE A 50 -3.83 -25.55 -7.28
N GLU A 51 -5.12 -25.81 -7.49
CA GLU A 51 -5.64 -26.32 -8.78
C GLU A 51 -5.76 -25.22 -9.85
N SER A 52 -5.99 -23.96 -9.45
CA SER A 52 -6.10 -22.85 -10.39
C SER A 52 -4.72 -22.39 -10.84
N GLU A 53 -4.58 -22.12 -12.14
CA GLU A 53 -3.35 -21.55 -12.71
C GLU A 53 -3.22 -20.03 -12.49
N ASN A 54 -4.35 -19.36 -12.26
CA ASN A 54 -4.45 -17.91 -12.12
C ASN A 54 -5.23 -17.57 -10.86
N TYR A 55 -4.57 -16.92 -9.90
CA TYR A 55 -5.18 -16.56 -8.61
C TYR A 55 -4.33 -15.50 -7.89
N ALA A 56 -4.91 -14.90 -6.87
CA ALA A 56 -4.16 -14.14 -5.88
C ALA A 56 -4.21 -14.84 -4.53
N PHE A 57 -3.18 -14.70 -3.71
CA PHE A 57 -3.21 -15.20 -2.34
C PHE A 57 -2.56 -14.19 -1.40
N ASP A 58 -3.12 -14.08 -0.20
CA ASP A 58 -2.64 -13.18 0.83
C ASP A 58 -1.77 -13.95 1.81
N ILE A 59 -0.68 -13.33 2.23
CA ILE A 59 0.23 -13.88 3.22
C ILE A 59 0.52 -12.88 4.33
N TYR A 60 0.83 -13.43 5.50
CA TYR A 60 1.37 -12.71 6.64
C TYR A 60 2.77 -13.23 6.97
N VAL A 61 3.75 -12.33 6.94
CA VAL A 61 5.11 -12.57 7.44
C VAL A 61 5.19 -12.11 8.89
N THR A 62 5.41 -13.03 9.80
CA THR A 62 5.52 -12.76 11.24
C THR A 62 6.87 -12.11 11.60
N ASN A 63 6.98 -11.57 12.82
CA ASN A 63 8.23 -10.97 13.31
C ASN A 63 9.40 -11.95 13.41
N ASN A 64 9.12 -13.25 13.56
CA ASN A 64 10.12 -14.33 13.51
C ASN A 64 10.23 -14.96 12.11
N GLU A 65 9.89 -14.19 11.06
CA GLU A 65 10.13 -14.54 9.66
C GLU A 65 9.48 -15.86 9.25
N ARG A 66 8.27 -16.13 9.77
CA ARG A 66 7.43 -17.23 9.28
C ARG A 66 6.38 -16.67 8.33
N VAL A 67 6.29 -17.27 7.14
CA VAL A 67 5.24 -16.96 6.17
C VAL A 67 4.01 -17.83 6.47
N LYS A 68 2.84 -17.20 6.52
CA LYS A 68 1.54 -17.86 6.70
C LYS A 68 0.59 -17.41 5.61
N ILE A 69 -0.17 -18.34 5.05
CA ILE A 69 -1.28 -18.01 4.15
C ILE A 69 -2.43 -17.43 5.00
N VAL A 70 -3.02 -16.35 4.51
CA VAL A 70 -4.17 -15.66 5.11
C VAL A 70 -5.43 -15.98 4.32
N ASP A 71 -5.38 -15.85 2.99
CA ASP A 71 -6.57 -16.00 2.13
C ASP A 71 -6.18 -16.35 0.68
N PHE A 72 -7.11 -16.93 -0.08
CA PHE A 72 -7.00 -17.14 -1.53
C PHE A 72 -8.13 -16.39 -2.24
N ASN A 73 -7.79 -15.76 -3.35
CA ASN A 73 -8.67 -14.89 -4.13
C ASN A 73 -8.61 -15.26 -5.62
N THR A 74 -9.69 -14.97 -6.34
CA THR A 74 -9.74 -15.15 -7.80
C THR A 74 -8.81 -14.18 -8.53
N TRP A 75 -8.38 -14.55 -9.74
CA TRP A 75 -7.75 -13.60 -10.66
C TRP A 75 -8.79 -12.62 -11.19
N GLY A 76 -8.61 -11.32 -10.96
CA GLY A 76 -9.53 -10.27 -11.39
C GLY A 76 -10.82 -10.15 -10.56
N GLY A 77 -11.85 -9.58 -11.18
CA GLY A 77 -13.17 -9.40 -10.58
C GLY A 77 -13.19 -8.41 -9.42
N PHE A 78 -13.67 -8.85 -8.26
CA PHE A 78 -13.74 -8.03 -7.04
C PHE A 78 -12.44 -8.03 -6.24
N THR A 79 -11.45 -8.81 -6.65
CA THR A 79 -10.15 -8.85 -6.00
C THR A 79 -9.40 -7.56 -6.32
N LEU A 80 -8.90 -6.91 -5.28
CA LEU A 80 -8.16 -5.67 -5.40
C LEU A 80 -6.72 -5.96 -5.82
N SER A 81 -6.24 -5.24 -6.83
CA SER A 81 -4.87 -5.30 -7.37
C SER A 81 -3.86 -4.47 -6.55
N LEU A 82 -4.34 -3.66 -5.60
CA LEU A 82 -3.53 -2.90 -4.62
C LEU A 82 -2.52 -1.94 -5.26
N LEU A 83 -1.22 -2.24 -5.18
CA LEU A 83 -0.16 -1.45 -5.82
C LEU A 83 -0.03 -1.69 -7.32
N PHE A 84 -0.83 -2.62 -7.86
CA PHE A 84 -0.93 -2.90 -9.28
C PHE A 84 -2.26 -2.44 -9.90
N THR A 85 -2.31 -2.44 -11.22
CA THR A 85 -3.51 -2.50 -12.05
C THR A 85 -3.72 -3.93 -12.54
N TRP A 86 -4.96 -4.32 -12.84
CA TRP A 86 -5.20 -5.65 -13.43
C TRP A 86 -4.62 -5.75 -14.85
N ASP A 87 -4.67 -4.66 -15.60
CA ASP A 87 -4.12 -4.62 -16.95
C ASP A 87 -2.61 -4.91 -16.93
N GLU A 88 -1.82 -4.30 -16.06
CA GLU A 88 -0.38 -4.59 -16.04
C GLU A 88 -0.07 -6.03 -15.61
N LEU A 89 -0.79 -6.58 -14.63
CA LEU A 89 -0.65 -7.99 -14.22
C LEU A 89 -0.95 -8.97 -15.38
N GLU A 90 -1.84 -8.59 -16.30
CA GLU A 90 -2.16 -9.34 -17.51
C GLU A 90 -1.08 -9.21 -18.60
N HIS A 91 -0.11 -8.30 -18.45
CA HIS A 91 0.97 -8.05 -19.40
C HIS A 91 2.38 -8.25 -18.80
N ILE A 92 2.51 -8.60 -17.52
CA ILE A 92 3.79 -9.04 -16.97
C ILE A 92 4.21 -10.31 -17.69
N HIS A 93 5.19 -10.17 -18.58
CA HIS A 93 5.85 -11.26 -19.27
C HIS A 93 7.01 -11.73 -18.41
N SER A 94 6.81 -12.82 -17.67
CA SER A 94 7.92 -13.57 -17.07
C SER A 94 8.71 -14.22 -18.22
N GLU A 95 9.70 -13.50 -18.76
CA GLU A 95 10.71 -14.09 -19.65
C GLU A 95 11.62 -15.05 -18.86
N GLU A 96 11.86 -14.74 -17.58
CA GLU A 96 12.61 -15.55 -16.63
C GLU A 96 11.72 -16.01 -15.45
N GLU A 97 12.09 -17.11 -14.79
CA GLU A 97 11.32 -17.68 -13.66
C GLU A 97 11.43 -16.85 -12.37
N ASP A 98 12.42 -15.94 -12.29
CA ASP A 98 12.75 -15.16 -11.09
C ASP A 98 12.37 -13.67 -11.18
N ASP A 99 11.83 -13.20 -12.32
CA ASP A 99 11.45 -11.79 -12.50
C ASP A 99 10.07 -11.50 -11.89
N VAL A 100 10.03 -11.46 -10.55
CA VAL A 100 8.82 -11.16 -9.78
C VAL A 100 8.82 -9.68 -9.39
N GLU A 101 7.80 -8.95 -9.81
CA GLU A 101 7.70 -7.54 -9.45
C GLU A 101 7.21 -7.37 -8.01
N PHE A 102 8.06 -6.79 -7.14
CA PHE A 102 7.71 -6.54 -5.74
C PHE A 102 7.52 -5.05 -5.47
N ARG A 103 6.26 -4.64 -5.25
CA ARG A 103 5.86 -3.27 -4.94
C ARG A 103 5.50 -3.12 -3.46
N ILE A 104 6.12 -2.13 -2.84
CA ILE A 104 5.81 -1.63 -1.50
C ILE A 104 5.60 -0.11 -1.58
N VAL A 105 5.01 0.49 -0.55
CA VAL A 105 4.99 1.94 -0.42
C VAL A 105 6.39 2.38 -0.01
N GLU A 106 7.08 3.15 -0.85
CA GLU A 106 8.50 3.50 -0.65
C GLU A 106 8.72 4.83 0.10
N ASP A 107 7.70 5.67 0.17
CA ASP A 107 7.74 6.94 0.90
C ASP A 107 6.33 7.38 1.36
N ARG A 108 6.26 8.46 2.16
CA ARG A 108 4.98 8.97 2.71
C ARG A 108 4.04 9.54 1.65
N CYS A 109 4.56 10.07 0.55
CA CYS A 109 3.77 10.58 -0.58
C CYS A 109 3.26 9.45 -1.48
N GLY A 110 3.89 8.27 -1.42
CA GLY A 110 3.49 7.07 -2.16
C GLY A 110 2.29 6.31 -1.57
N VAL A 111 1.72 6.75 -0.44
CA VAL A 111 0.53 6.11 0.14
C VAL A 111 -0.68 6.26 -0.80
N ARG A 112 -1.39 5.16 -1.05
CA ARG A 112 -2.61 5.17 -1.86
C ARG A 112 -3.83 5.41 -0.96
N PRO A 113 -4.89 6.07 -1.46
CA PRO A 113 -6.13 6.19 -0.71
C PRO A 113 -6.68 4.81 -0.38
N GLY A 114 -7.14 4.66 0.87
CA GLY A 114 -7.80 3.42 1.30
C GLY A 114 -9.10 3.19 0.55
N LEU A 115 -9.56 1.93 0.55
CA LEU A 115 -10.86 1.55 -0.03
C LEU A 115 -12.06 2.00 0.79
N LYS A 116 -11.84 2.38 2.04
CA LYS A 116 -12.84 3.07 2.85
C LYS A 116 -12.77 4.55 2.49
N THR A 117 -13.91 5.22 2.42
CA THR A 117 -14.03 6.67 2.17
C THR A 117 -12.89 7.43 2.85
N ALA A 118 -11.90 7.82 2.06
CA ALA A 118 -10.74 8.55 2.54
C ALA A 118 -10.89 10.02 2.13
N VAL A 119 -10.43 10.91 3.00
CA VAL A 119 -10.26 12.33 2.70
C VAL A 119 -8.75 12.59 2.50
N PRO A 120 -8.36 13.64 1.76
CA PRO A 120 -6.96 14.03 1.62
C PRO A 120 -6.24 14.11 2.97
N TYR A 121 -4.95 13.78 3.02
CA TYR A 121 -4.19 13.79 4.27
C TYR A 121 -4.23 15.17 4.94
N ASP A 122 -4.18 16.25 4.15
CA ASP A 122 -4.30 17.64 4.62
C ASP A 122 -5.59 17.90 5.40
N TYR A 123 -6.64 17.11 5.17
CA TYR A 123 -7.90 17.22 5.91
C TYR A 123 -7.81 16.65 7.33
N LEU A 124 -6.87 15.75 7.59
CA LEU A 124 -6.68 15.07 8.87
C LEU A 124 -5.49 15.62 9.67
N ASP A 125 -4.50 16.20 8.98
CA ASP A 125 -3.29 16.72 9.62
C ASP A 125 -3.55 18.04 10.35
N THR A 126 -3.58 17.98 11.68
CA THR A 126 -3.68 19.16 12.56
C THR A 126 -2.37 19.47 13.28
N SER A 127 -1.24 18.94 12.81
CA SER A 127 0.07 19.19 13.40
C SER A 127 0.56 20.62 13.13
N SER A 128 1.55 21.08 13.92
CA SER A 128 2.18 22.39 13.67
C SER A 128 2.87 22.41 12.31
N GLY A 129 2.54 23.40 11.49
CA GLY A 129 3.00 23.56 10.11
C GLY A 129 2.03 23.00 9.05
N SER A 130 0.98 22.29 9.46
CA SER A 130 -0.04 21.76 8.53
C SER A 130 -0.90 22.85 7.89
N GLY A 131 -1.65 22.48 6.85
CA GLY A 131 -2.61 23.36 6.19
C GLY A 131 -3.68 23.91 7.13
N TRP A 132 -4.21 23.08 8.04
CA TRP A 132 -5.17 23.53 9.06
C TRP A 132 -4.54 24.49 10.07
N ASP A 133 -3.33 24.22 10.54
CA ASP A 133 -2.62 25.10 11.46
C ASP A 133 -2.32 26.47 10.83
N GLN A 134 -1.94 26.52 9.54
CA GLN A 134 -1.80 27.77 8.81
C GLN A 134 -3.12 28.51 8.64
N PHE A 135 -4.18 27.80 8.24
CA PHE A 135 -5.52 28.39 8.07
C PHE A 135 -6.04 29.01 9.38
N LEU A 136 -5.95 28.28 10.48
CA LEU A 136 -6.41 28.74 11.79
C LEU A 136 -5.63 29.95 12.30
N ARG A 137 -4.31 29.99 12.09
CA ARG A 137 -3.49 31.17 12.39
C ARG A 137 -3.93 32.40 11.61
N ASN A 138 -4.09 32.25 10.29
CA ASN A 138 -4.50 33.36 9.42
C ASN A 138 -5.90 33.86 9.83
N ALA A 139 -6.82 32.96 10.17
CA ALA A 139 -8.16 33.33 10.63
C ALA A 139 -8.14 34.08 11.96
N ASP A 140 -7.30 33.68 12.92
CA ASP A 140 -7.15 34.39 14.20
C ASP A 140 -6.52 35.78 14.03
N GLU A 141 -5.53 35.91 13.15
CA GLU A 141 -4.93 37.22 12.79
C GLU A 141 -5.96 38.16 12.17
N GLU A 142 -6.74 37.67 11.21
CA GLU A 142 -7.79 38.46 10.54
C GLU A 142 -8.88 38.90 11.53
N LEU A 143 -9.31 38.01 12.42
CA LEU A 143 -10.32 38.33 13.46
C LEU A 143 -9.84 39.45 14.39
N ARG A 144 -8.55 39.44 14.77
CA ARG A 144 -7.94 40.51 15.59
C ARG A 144 -7.87 41.83 14.86
N GLN A 145 -7.56 41.81 13.55
CA GLN A 145 -7.55 43.02 12.74
C GLN A 145 -8.95 43.64 12.64
N GLN A 146 -9.97 42.82 12.39
CA GLN A 146 -11.36 43.27 12.30
C GLN A 146 -11.85 43.86 13.64
N SER A 147 -11.54 43.22 14.76
CA SER A 147 -11.89 43.72 16.09
C SER A 147 -11.27 45.10 16.38
N ARG A 148 -9.97 45.27 16.09
CA ARG A 148 -9.27 46.55 16.25
C ARG A 148 -9.80 47.65 15.33
N SER A 149 -10.16 47.30 14.10
CA SER A 149 -10.75 48.27 13.15
C SER A 149 -12.14 48.75 13.58
N THR A 150 -12.89 47.90 14.29
CA THR A 150 -14.22 48.23 14.83
C THR A 150 -14.11 49.17 16.03
N GLU A 151 -13.11 48.97 16.90
CA GLU A 151 -12.84 49.85 18.04
C GLU A 151 -12.28 51.22 17.63
N ALA A 152 -11.57 51.31 16.51
CA ALA A 152 -11.01 52.58 16.00
C ALA A 152 -12.02 53.47 15.26
N GLY A 153 -13.23 52.96 14.97
CA GLY A 153 -14.30 53.67 14.26
C GLY A 153 -15.47 54.16 15.12
N ALA A 154 -15.43 53.94 16.44
CA ALA A 154 -16.39 54.41 17.43
C ALA A 154 -15.84 55.61 18.22
#